data_AF-A0A1V5Q8Q3-F1
#
_entry.id   AF-A0A1V5Q8Q3-F1
#
_cell.length_a   1.000
_cell.length_b   1.000
_cell.length_c   1.000
_cell.angle_alpha   90.00
_cell.angle_beta   90.00
_cell.angle_gamma   90.00
#
_symmetry.space_group_name_H-M   'P 1'
#
loop_
_entity.id
_entity.type
_entity.pdbx_description
1 polymer ?
#
loop_
_entity_poly.entity_id
_entity_poly.type
_entity_poly.pdbx_seq_one_letter_code
_entity_poly.pdbx_strand_id
1 'polypeptide(L)'
;MLGQLSAIGAVAALRAAAMLMLLGKWTTPCDIVLSLVVSALFTLAHQMLYGRHRELERAFTVALLVLPAAILGWAVRADWGFDPAILIVSVHTLLWIWAGKDERESPFNGLAIGGFAAVLMMIFWKHFSFHMLHAYVIPSGLGVLALLRLYRDRVDPAARNVIRACAMVAMMGSVAYELLTASSHTFAFHITFLLLSLLAMTLGGWLNVRIYLLLGFGGVLVDLVAIGYQAFLHMDRSFQMTLTGLAVLLLGAAFVFGSVYFKTHHAALTDKADSWKRRFRDWE
;
A
#
# COMPACT_ATOMS: atom_id res chain seq x y z
N MET A 1 -29.52 9.21 -10.97
CA MET A 1 -29.47 10.54 -10.33
C MET A 1 -30.52 10.71 -9.22
N LEU A 2 -31.80 10.41 -9.44
CA LEU A 2 -32.83 10.50 -8.38
C LEU A 2 -32.51 9.65 -7.13
N GLY A 3 -31.99 8.43 -7.29
CA GLY A 3 -31.57 7.59 -6.16
C GLY A 3 -30.35 8.09 -5.36
N GLN A 4 -29.49 8.92 -5.96
CA GLN A 4 -28.31 9.51 -5.29
C GLN A 4 -28.73 10.68 -4.39
N LEU A 5 -29.62 11.53 -4.90
CA LEU A 5 -30.23 12.62 -4.15
C LEU A 5 -31.12 12.10 -3.02
N SER A 6 -31.78 10.94 -3.19
CA SER A 6 -32.59 10.34 -2.14
C SER A 6 -31.75 9.75 -1.01
N ALA A 7 -30.57 9.18 -1.26
CA ALA A 7 -29.72 8.62 -0.21
C ALA A 7 -29.05 9.72 0.64
N ILE A 8 -28.48 10.74 -0.01
CA ILE A 8 -27.90 11.91 0.68
C ILE A 8 -29.02 12.72 1.35
N GLY A 9 -30.15 12.90 0.67
CA GLY A 9 -31.34 13.53 1.22
C GLY A 9 -31.94 12.77 2.41
N ALA A 10 -31.96 11.44 2.38
CA ALA A 10 -32.42 10.61 3.49
C ALA A 10 -31.48 10.71 4.70
N VAL A 11 -30.17 10.77 4.50
CA VAL A 11 -29.19 11.01 5.58
C VAL A 11 -29.36 12.41 6.17
N ALA A 12 -29.51 13.43 5.32
CA ALA A 12 -29.76 14.79 5.75
C ALA A 12 -31.11 14.94 6.47
N ALA A 13 -32.14 14.23 6.02
CA ALA A 13 -33.46 14.19 6.64
C ALA A 13 -33.43 13.41 7.98
N LEU A 14 -32.70 12.29 8.06
CA LEU A 14 -32.50 11.57 9.32
C LEU A 14 -31.75 12.46 10.32
N ARG A 15 -30.73 13.19 9.87
CA ARG A 15 -30.00 14.14 10.70
C ARG A 15 -30.91 15.25 11.21
N ALA A 16 -31.71 15.86 10.34
CA ALA A 16 -32.66 16.91 10.71
C ALA A 16 -33.71 16.39 11.71
N ALA A 17 -34.27 15.19 11.46
CA ALA A 17 -35.22 14.55 12.34
C ALA A 17 -34.61 14.19 13.71
N ALA A 18 -33.37 13.71 13.73
CA ALA A 18 -32.67 13.36 14.96
C ALA A 18 -32.27 14.59 15.78
N MET A 19 -31.89 15.70 15.14
CA MET A 19 -31.67 16.99 15.80
C MET A 19 -32.95 17.53 16.46
N LEU A 20 -34.10 17.39 15.79
CA LEU A 20 -35.41 17.75 16.31
C LEU A 20 -35.80 16.88 17.52
N MET A 21 -35.55 15.57 17.47
CA MET A 21 -35.87 14.65 18.57
C MET A 21 -34.96 14.82 19.80
N LEU A 22 -33.71 15.20 19.62
CA LEU A 22 -32.74 15.38 20.71
C LEU A 22 -32.72 16.80 21.31
N LEU A 23 -33.72 17.63 21.01
CA LEU A 23 -33.88 18.99 21.58
C LEU A 23 -32.59 19.83 21.48
N GLY A 24 -31.86 19.72 20.37
CA GLY A 24 -30.64 20.50 20.13
C GLY A 24 -29.38 20.03 20.86
N LYS A 25 -29.38 18.92 21.60
CA LYS A 25 -28.16 18.31 22.22
C LYS A 25 -27.31 17.49 21.24
N TRP A 26 -27.39 17.81 19.95
CA TRP A 26 -26.70 17.06 18.90
C TRP A 26 -25.21 17.44 18.86
N THR A 27 -24.34 16.45 19.05
CA THR A 27 -22.87 16.67 19.08
C THR A 27 -22.19 16.03 17.87
N THR A 28 -20.96 16.44 17.58
CA THR A 28 -20.15 15.91 16.48
C THR A 28 -20.03 14.37 16.46
N PRO A 29 -19.82 13.68 17.61
CA PRO A 29 -19.85 12.22 17.66
C PRO A 29 -21.18 11.61 17.20
N CYS A 30 -22.32 12.29 17.41
CA CYS A 30 -23.61 11.81 16.95
C CYS A 30 -23.73 11.81 15.42
N ASP A 31 -23.18 12.82 14.74
CA ASP A 31 -23.12 12.87 13.27
C ASP A 31 -22.33 11.67 12.71
N ILE A 32 -21.19 11.35 13.34
CA ILE A 32 -20.35 10.21 12.94
C ILE A 32 -21.11 8.89 13.14
N VAL A 33 -21.64 8.64 14.34
CA VAL A 33 -22.36 7.39 14.65
C VAL A 33 -23.57 7.23 13.75
N LEU A 34 -24.37 8.28 13.56
CA LEU A 34 -25.53 8.25 12.66
C LEU A 34 -25.10 7.82 11.25
N SER A 35 -24.03 8.44 10.73
CA SER A 35 -23.54 8.16 9.40
C SER A 35 -23.07 6.70 9.25
N LEU A 36 -22.37 6.16 10.26
CA LEU A 36 -21.91 4.77 10.29
C LEU A 36 -23.08 3.78 10.38
N VAL A 37 -24.10 4.07 11.19
CA VAL A 37 -25.31 3.26 11.30
C VAL A 37 -26.05 3.23 9.97
N VAL A 38 -26.19 4.38 9.30
CA VAL A 38 -26.83 4.43 7.97
C VAL A 38 -26.01 3.65 6.93
N SER A 39 -24.68 3.76 6.93
CA SER A 39 -23.81 2.94 6.07
C SER A 39 -23.98 1.44 6.32
N ALA A 40 -24.08 1.02 7.59
CA ALA A 40 -24.32 -0.38 7.96
C ALA A 40 -25.70 -0.87 7.49
N LEU A 41 -26.75 -0.07 7.66
CA LEU A 41 -28.10 -0.39 7.18
C LEU A 41 -28.14 -0.49 5.65
N PHE A 42 -27.45 0.40 4.93
CA PHE A 42 -27.33 0.30 3.48
C PHE A 42 -26.55 -0.94 3.03
N THR A 43 -25.52 -1.33 3.77
CA THR A 43 -24.77 -2.56 3.50
C THR A 43 -25.66 -3.81 3.69
N LEU A 44 -26.47 -3.82 4.74
CA LEU A 44 -27.42 -4.90 5.01
C LEU A 44 -28.52 -4.96 3.93
N ALA A 45 -29.10 -3.81 3.58
CA ALA A 45 -30.12 -3.71 2.53
C ALA A 45 -29.57 -4.16 1.17
N HIS A 46 -28.32 -3.77 0.84
CA HIS A 46 -27.63 -4.23 -0.36
C HIS A 46 -27.53 -5.77 -0.40
N GLN A 47 -27.17 -6.43 0.71
CA GLN A 47 -27.11 -7.90 0.75
C GLN A 47 -28.47 -8.57 0.59
N MET A 48 -29.53 -8.00 1.17
CA MET A 48 -30.88 -8.57 1.04
C MET A 48 -31.46 -8.44 -0.38
N LEU A 49 -31.05 -7.40 -1.11
CA LEU A 49 -31.53 -7.09 -2.46
C LEU A 49 -30.65 -7.69 -3.56
N TYR A 50 -29.49 -8.22 -3.19
CA TYR A 50 -28.50 -8.77 -4.10
C TYR A 50 -29.11 -9.82 -5.04
N GLY A 51 -28.98 -9.62 -6.34
CA GLY A 51 -29.50 -10.55 -7.36
C GLY A 51 -31.02 -10.57 -7.54
N ARG A 52 -31.80 -9.81 -6.75
CA ARG A 52 -33.27 -9.73 -6.87
C ARG A 52 -33.73 -8.53 -7.70
N HIS A 53 -33.15 -7.34 -7.45
CA HIS A 53 -33.56 -6.10 -8.12
C HIS A 53 -32.34 -5.26 -8.55
N ARG A 54 -31.91 -5.45 -9.81
CA ARG A 54 -30.72 -4.80 -10.39
C ARG A 54 -30.68 -3.28 -10.27
N GLU A 55 -31.82 -2.60 -10.35
CA GLU A 55 -31.87 -1.13 -10.25
C GLU A 55 -31.63 -0.64 -8.83
N LEU A 56 -32.25 -1.29 -7.84
CA LEU A 56 -32.08 -0.97 -6.43
C LEU A 56 -30.66 -1.31 -5.98
N GLU A 57 -30.13 -2.47 -6.39
CA GLU A 57 -28.76 -2.89 -6.12
C GLU A 57 -27.74 -1.81 -6.51
N ARG A 58 -27.80 -1.31 -7.76
CA ARG A 58 -26.93 -0.21 -8.21
C ARG A 58 -27.08 1.05 -7.35
N ALA A 59 -28.30 1.40 -6.94
CA ALA A 59 -28.53 2.56 -6.10
C ALA A 59 -27.83 2.42 -4.74
N PHE A 60 -27.91 1.24 -4.11
CA PHE A 60 -27.20 0.95 -2.86
C PHE A 60 -25.68 0.86 -3.05
N THR A 61 -25.18 0.29 -4.15
CA THR A 61 -23.75 0.28 -4.47
C THR A 61 -23.19 1.70 -4.56
N VAL A 62 -23.89 2.57 -5.29
CA VAL A 62 -23.50 3.97 -5.43
C VAL A 62 -23.59 4.70 -4.09
N ALA A 63 -24.64 4.44 -3.29
CA ALA A 63 -24.76 5.04 -1.95
C ALA A 63 -23.59 4.62 -1.04
N LEU A 64 -23.21 3.35 -1.03
CA LEU A 64 -22.09 2.81 -0.24
C LEU A 64 -20.71 3.36 -0.67
N LEU A 65 -20.61 3.89 -1.88
CA LEU A 65 -19.43 4.57 -2.42
C LEU A 65 -19.43 6.07 -2.07
N VAL A 66 -20.55 6.74 -2.30
CA VAL A 66 -20.66 8.20 -2.16
C VAL A 66 -20.73 8.63 -0.70
N LEU A 67 -21.40 7.84 0.15
CA LEU A 67 -21.63 8.17 1.55
C LEU A 67 -20.31 8.36 2.34
N PRO A 68 -19.35 7.43 2.32
CA PRO A 68 -18.05 7.66 2.99
C PRO A 68 -17.31 8.89 2.47
N ALA A 69 -17.33 9.15 1.16
CA ALA A 69 -16.69 10.35 0.59
C ALA A 69 -17.36 11.65 1.07
N ALA A 70 -18.70 11.67 1.13
CA ALA A 70 -19.45 12.82 1.64
C ALA A 70 -19.18 13.07 3.13
N ILE A 71 -19.14 12.01 3.95
CA ILE A 71 -18.85 12.11 5.39
C ILE A 71 -17.41 12.59 5.61
N LEU A 72 -16.43 12.06 4.86
CA LEU A 72 -15.04 12.53 4.93
C LEU A 72 -14.91 13.99 4.50
N GLY A 73 -15.58 14.39 3.42
CA GLY A 73 -15.60 15.79 2.98
C GLY A 73 -16.21 16.72 4.03
N TRP A 74 -17.25 16.28 4.73
CA TRP A 74 -17.82 17.00 5.85
C TRP A 74 -16.87 17.06 7.05
N ALA A 75 -16.22 15.94 7.39
CA ALA A 75 -15.25 15.85 8.47
C ALA A 75 -14.05 16.79 8.26
N VAL A 76 -13.57 16.91 7.02
CA VAL A 76 -12.52 17.86 6.65
C VAL A 76 -13.00 19.31 6.79
N ARG A 77 -14.21 19.62 6.28
CA ARG A 77 -14.77 20.97 6.37
C ARG A 77 -15.01 21.41 7.82
N ALA A 78 -15.40 20.48 8.68
CA ALA A 78 -15.72 20.73 10.07
C ALA A 78 -14.52 20.54 11.03
N ASP A 79 -13.31 20.33 10.48
CA ASP A 79 -12.04 20.19 11.19
C ASP A 79 -12.06 19.15 12.33
N TRP A 80 -12.60 17.97 12.04
CA TRP A 80 -12.77 16.90 13.04
C TRP A 80 -11.45 16.21 13.45
N GLY A 81 -10.34 16.51 12.78
CA GLY A 81 -9.05 15.86 12.99
C GLY A 81 -8.98 14.42 12.48
N PHE A 82 -7.88 13.72 12.80
CA PHE A 82 -7.60 12.38 12.30
C PHE A 82 -8.39 11.26 12.99
N ASP A 83 -8.77 11.41 14.26
CA ASP A 83 -9.38 10.33 15.03
C ASP A 83 -10.72 9.89 14.45
N PRO A 84 -11.64 10.84 14.13
CA PRO A 84 -12.88 10.50 13.46
C PRO A 84 -12.67 9.97 12.04
N ALA A 85 -11.69 10.53 11.31
CA ALA A 85 -11.40 10.09 9.95
C ALA A 85 -10.92 8.63 9.92
N ILE A 86 -10.01 8.24 10.82
CA ILE A 86 -9.55 6.86 10.97
C ILE A 86 -10.73 5.94 11.27
N LEU A 87 -11.62 6.32 12.20
CA LEU A 87 -12.81 5.53 12.53
C LEU A 87 -13.73 5.36 11.31
N ILE A 88 -14.04 6.45 10.61
CA ILE A 88 -14.90 6.45 9.42
C ILE A 88 -14.32 5.51 8.36
N VAL A 89 -13.05 5.69 7.99
CA VAL A 89 -12.42 4.86 6.94
C VAL A 89 -12.31 3.40 7.40
N SER A 90 -12.00 3.13 8.66
CA SER A 90 -11.88 1.77 9.21
C SER A 90 -13.22 1.02 9.15
N VAL A 91 -14.30 1.65 9.61
CA VAL A 91 -15.63 1.02 9.58
C VAL A 91 -16.11 0.81 8.15
N HIS A 92 -15.93 1.79 7.25
CA HIS A 92 -16.30 1.60 5.84
C HIS A 92 -15.46 0.53 5.15
N THR A 93 -14.18 0.39 5.51
CA THR A 93 -13.33 -0.71 5.05
C THR A 93 -13.94 -2.07 5.43
N LEU A 94 -14.36 -2.23 6.69
CA LEU A 94 -15.03 -3.45 7.15
C LEU A 94 -16.38 -3.69 6.44
N LEU A 95 -17.16 -2.64 6.23
CA LEU A 95 -18.43 -2.72 5.50
C LEU A 95 -18.22 -3.13 4.05
N TRP A 96 -17.17 -2.64 3.38
CA TRP A 96 -16.82 -3.04 2.01
C TRP A 96 -16.34 -4.49 1.95
N ILE A 97 -15.54 -4.96 2.92
CA ILE A 97 -15.18 -6.40 3.02
C ILE A 97 -16.45 -7.25 3.12
N TRP A 98 -17.39 -6.85 3.97
CA TRP A 98 -18.65 -7.56 4.15
C TRP A 98 -19.51 -7.53 2.88
N ALA A 99 -19.58 -6.38 2.20
CA ALA A 99 -20.34 -6.21 0.97
C ALA A 99 -19.76 -7.02 -0.21
N GLY A 100 -18.43 -7.17 -0.27
CA GLY A 100 -17.71 -7.88 -1.33
C GLY A 100 -17.47 -9.37 -1.06
N LYS A 101 -17.98 -9.94 0.05
CA LYS A 101 -17.67 -11.31 0.48
C LYS A 101 -18.06 -12.39 -0.53
N ASP A 102 -19.14 -12.19 -1.28
CA ASP A 102 -19.73 -13.20 -2.17
C ASP A 102 -19.12 -13.16 -3.58
N GLU A 103 -18.46 -12.06 -3.96
CA GLU A 103 -17.83 -11.87 -5.26
C GLU A 103 -16.38 -11.46 -5.13
N ARG A 104 -15.46 -12.36 -5.52
CA ARG A 104 -14.02 -12.12 -5.41
C ARG A 104 -13.59 -10.82 -6.11
N GLU A 105 -14.07 -10.56 -7.32
CA GLU A 105 -13.72 -9.36 -8.09
C GLU A 105 -14.63 -8.15 -7.83
N SER A 106 -15.41 -8.17 -6.75
CA SER A 106 -16.29 -7.06 -6.40
C SER A 106 -15.51 -5.74 -6.27
N PRO A 107 -16.05 -4.61 -6.77
CA PRO A 107 -15.43 -3.29 -6.55
C PRO A 107 -15.25 -2.97 -5.06
N PHE A 108 -16.08 -3.54 -4.18
CA PHE A 108 -15.95 -3.37 -2.73
C PHE A 108 -14.67 -3.98 -2.17
N ASN A 109 -14.21 -5.12 -2.70
CA ASN A 109 -12.95 -5.73 -2.25
C ASN A 109 -11.74 -4.84 -2.63
N GLY A 110 -11.78 -4.19 -3.79
CA GLY A 110 -10.78 -3.20 -4.18
C GLY A 110 -10.76 -1.97 -3.26
N LEU A 111 -11.94 -1.44 -2.96
CA LEU A 111 -12.09 -0.32 -2.01
C LEU A 111 -11.67 -0.69 -0.60
N ALA A 112 -11.96 -1.91 -0.14
CA ALA A 112 -11.53 -2.40 1.16
C ALA A 112 -9.99 -2.44 1.28
N ILE A 113 -9.30 -2.93 0.25
CA ILE A 113 -7.82 -2.92 0.23
C ILE A 113 -7.29 -1.48 0.27
N GLY A 114 -7.87 -0.58 -0.53
CA GLY A 114 -7.51 0.83 -0.53
C GLY A 114 -7.78 1.52 0.81
N GLY A 115 -8.93 1.25 1.42
CA GLY A 115 -9.32 1.77 2.73
C GLY A 115 -8.41 1.27 3.84
N PHE A 116 -8.04 -0.02 3.82
CA PHE A 116 -7.07 -0.58 4.75
C PHE A 116 -5.70 0.11 4.64
N ALA A 117 -5.19 0.29 3.42
CA ALA A 117 -3.93 1.01 3.20
C ALA A 117 -4.02 2.46 3.71
N ALA A 118 -5.13 3.15 3.45
CA ALA A 118 -5.37 4.50 3.93
C ALA A 118 -5.41 4.59 5.47
N VAL A 119 -6.06 3.64 6.14
CA VAL A 119 -6.07 3.55 7.62
C VAL A 119 -4.66 3.40 8.16
N LEU A 120 -3.85 2.50 7.60
CA LEU A 120 -2.46 2.33 8.01
C LEU A 120 -1.68 3.64 7.84
N MET A 121 -1.81 4.30 6.70
CA MET A 121 -1.15 5.60 6.45
C MET A 121 -1.57 6.66 7.46
N MET A 122 -2.87 6.77 7.78
CA MET A 122 -3.39 7.72 8.76
C MET A 122 -2.90 7.41 10.18
N ILE A 123 -2.82 6.13 10.57
CA ILE A 123 -2.29 5.70 11.87
C ILE A 123 -0.80 6.06 11.97
N PHE A 124 -0.01 5.76 10.95
CA PHE A 124 1.40 6.12 10.91
C PHE A 124 1.61 7.63 10.97
N TRP A 125 0.81 8.40 10.21
CA TRP A 125 0.84 9.86 10.27
C TRP A 125 0.55 10.39 11.69
N LYS A 126 -0.51 9.90 12.32
CA LYS A 126 -0.97 10.40 13.62
C LYS A 126 -0.06 9.98 14.78
N HIS A 127 0.25 8.68 14.90
CA HIS A 127 0.85 8.13 16.12
C HIS A 127 2.37 8.13 16.10
N PHE A 128 2.97 8.07 14.92
CA PHE A 128 4.39 7.81 14.84
C PHE A 128 5.22 9.05 14.56
N SER A 129 4.64 10.18 14.12
CA SER A 129 5.34 11.42 13.71
C SER A 129 6.52 11.17 12.75
N PHE A 130 6.66 9.94 12.24
CA PHE A 130 7.70 9.50 11.35
C PHE A 130 7.25 10.00 9.99
N HIS A 131 7.80 11.14 9.60
CA HIS A 131 7.76 11.64 8.22
C HIS A 131 8.68 10.81 7.30
N MET A 132 8.99 9.57 7.72
CA MET A 132 9.86 8.65 7.00
C MET A 132 9.12 8.09 5.81
N LEU A 133 9.77 8.10 4.66
CA LEU A 133 9.16 7.76 3.38
C LEU A 133 8.53 6.35 3.38
N HIS A 134 9.20 5.40 4.01
CA HIS A 134 8.76 3.99 4.04
C HIS A 134 7.46 3.75 4.81
N ALA A 135 7.10 4.61 5.77
CA ALA A 135 5.84 4.50 6.52
C ALA A 135 4.61 4.66 5.62
N TYR A 136 4.77 5.33 4.48
CA TYR A 136 3.71 5.53 3.47
C TYR A 136 3.87 4.59 2.27
N VAL A 137 5.10 4.37 1.81
CA VAL A 137 5.37 3.55 0.62
C VAL A 137 5.09 2.07 0.88
N ILE A 138 5.37 1.54 2.09
CA ILE A 138 5.13 0.12 2.40
C ILE A 138 3.63 -0.20 2.41
N PRO A 139 2.75 0.50 3.17
CA PRO A 139 1.31 0.24 3.11
C PRO A 139 0.72 0.39 1.70
N SER A 140 1.17 1.41 0.96
CA SER A 140 0.74 1.65 -0.42
C SER A 140 1.15 0.52 -1.36
N GLY A 141 2.42 0.09 -1.28
CA GLY A 141 2.94 -1.02 -2.08
C GLY A 141 2.23 -2.34 -1.78
N LEU A 142 1.95 -2.63 -0.51
CA LEU A 142 1.14 -3.78 -0.11
C LEU A 142 -0.29 -3.70 -0.67
N GLY A 143 -0.92 -2.53 -0.61
CA GLY A 143 -2.23 -2.28 -1.21
C GLY A 143 -2.25 -2.56 -2.72
N VAL A 144 -1.25 -2.05 -3.45
CA VAL A 144 -1.10 -2.31 -4.90
C VAL A 144 -0.91 -3.79 -5.18
N LEU A 145 -0.05 -4.49 -4.44
CA LEU A 145 0.17 -5.93 -4.62
C LEU A 145 -1.09 -6.75 -4.30
N ALA A 146 -1.85 -6.36 -3.27
CA ALA A 146 -3.11 -7.00 -2.92
C ALA A 146 -4.17 -6.79 -4.02
N LEU A 147 -4.31 -5.57 -4.55
CA LEU A 147 -5.18 -5.28 -5.70
C LEU A 147 -4.78 -6.09 -6.93
N LEU A 148 -3.49 -6.17 -7.22
CA LEU A 148 -2.98 -6.96 -8.33
C LEU A 148 -3.27 -8.46 -8.18
N ARG A 149 -3.25 -8.98 -6.94
CA ARG A 149 -3.63 -10.37 -6.65
C ARG A 149 -5.14 -10.58 -6.78
N LEU A 150 -5.94 -9.59 -6.39
CA LEU A 150 -7.39 -9.63 -6.47
C LEU A 150 -7.86 -9.66 -7.94
N TYR A 151 -7.30 -8.79 -8.77
CA TYR A 151 -7.63 -8.63 -10.19
C TYR A 151 -6.62 -9.30 -11.13
N ARG A 152 -5.98 -10.39 -10.68
CA ARG A 152 -4.93 -11.09 -11.44
C ARG A 152 -5.37 -11.38 -12.86
N ASP A 153 -6.58 -11.89 -13.04
CA ASP A 153 -7.07 -12.40 -14.33
C ASP A 153 -7.41 -11.28 -15.33
N ARG A 154 -7.48 -10.02 -14.87
CA ARG A 154 -7.79 -8.84 -15.69
C ARG A 154 -6.55 -8.08 -16.19
N VAL A 155 -5.37 -8.41 -15.68
CA VAL A 155 -4.13 -7.70 -16.00
C VAL A 155 -3.20 -8.67 -16.72
N ASP A 156 -2.61 -8.28 -17.84
CA ASP A 156 -1.66 -9.12 -18.58
C ASP A 156 -0.50 -9.62 -17.69
N PRO A 157 -0.06 -10.89 -17.78
CA PRO A 157 1.02 -11.44 -16.97
C PRO A 157 2.30 -10.59 -16.96
N ALA A 158 2.68 -10.00 -18.09
CA ALA A 158 3.87 -9.16 -18.16
C ALA A 158 3.67 -7.86 -17.37
N ALA A 159 2.51 -7.22 -17.52
CA ALA A 159 2.15 -6.03 -16.74
C ALA A 159 2.09 -6.34 -15.24
N ARG A 160 1.58 -7.51 -14.82
CA ARG A 160 1.57 -7.93 -13.41
C ARG A 160 2.98 -7.99 -12.84
N ASN A 161 3.92 -8.58 -13.57
CA ASN A 161 5.28 -8.74 -13.06
C ASN A 161 6.04 -7.41 -13.02
N VAL A 162 5.77 -6.49 -13.96
CA VAL A 162 6.28 -5.11 -13.90
C VAL A 162 5.73 -4.39 -12.67
N ILE A 163 4.41 -4.42 -12.43
CA ILE A 163 3.79 -3.76 -11.27
C ILE A 163 4.36 -4.34 -9.97
N ARG A 164 4.52 -5.67 -9.86
CA ARG A 164 5.15 -6.32 -8.70
C ARG A 164 6.57 -5.83 -8.49
N ALA A 165 7.39 -5.82 -9.53
CA ALA A 165 8.77 -5.37 -9.47
C ALA A 165 8.84 -3.90 -9.04
N CYS A 166 8.04 -3.01 -9.65
CA CYS A 166 7.99 -1.60 -9.29
C CYS A 166 7.56 -1.40 -7.82
N ALA A 167 6.52 -2.10 -7.35
CA ALA A 167 6.07 -2.01 -5.97
C ALA A 167 7.16 -2.48 -4.99
N MET A 168 7.82 -3.61 -5.27
CA MET A 168 8.91 -4.12 -4.45
C MET A 168 10.11 -3.18 -4.40
N VAL A 169 10.54 -2.68 -5.56
CA VAL A 169 11.66 -1.75 -5.67
C VAL A 169 11.33 -0.44 -4.95
N ALA A 170 10.11 0.07 -5.06
CA ALA A 170 9.69 1.26 -4.33
C ALA A 170 9.71 1.04 -2.81
N MET A 171 9.16 -0.09 -2.32
CA MET A 171 9.17 -0.42 -0.90
C MET A 171 10.60 -0.58 -0.36
N MET A 172 11.42 -1.41 -0.99
CA MET A 172 12.82 -1.59 -0.59
C MET A 172 13.62 -0.29 -0.71
N GLY A 173 13.45 0.45 -1.81
CA GLY A 173 14.13 1.72 -2.05
C GLY A 173 13.79 2.77 -1.00
N SER A 174 12.53 2.81 -0.53
CA SER A 174 12.13 3.73 0.53
C SER A 174 12.81 3.43 1.87
N VAL A 175 13.04 2.16 2.19
CA VAL A 175 13.80 1.78 3.38
C VAL A 175 15.29 2.06 3.20
N ALA A 176 15.85 1.67 2.05
CA ALA A 176 17.26 1.89 1.72
C ALA A 176 17.64 3.36 1.77
N TYR A 177 16.79 4.23 1.24
CA TYR A 177 16.99 5.68 1.25
C TYR A 177 17.18 6.19 2.69
N GLU A 178 16.24 5.89 3.57
CA GLU A 178 16.30 6.32 4.97
C GLU A 178 17.53 5.75 5.69
N LEU A 179 17.85 4.48 5.44
CA LEU A 179 18.99 3.78 6.01
C LEU A 179 20.34 4.43 5.62
N LEU A 180 20.42 5.02 4.43
CA LEU A 180 21.61 5.67 3.89
C LEU A 180 21.70 7.16 4.26
N THR A 181 20.58 7.86 4.37
CA THR A 181 20.57 9.33 4.58
C THR A 181 20.41 9.74 6.02
N ALA A 182 19.75 8.96 6.86
CA ALA A 182 19.45 9.37 8.23
C ALA A 182 20.60 8.99 9.17
N SER A 183 21.44 9.98 9.49
CA SER A 183 22.60 9.87 10.39
C SER A 183 22.27 9.56 11.85
N SER A 184 20.98 9.43 12.21
CA SER A 184 20.47 9.30 13.58
C SER A 184 20.01 7.90 13.96
N HIS A 185 20.11 6.90 13.07
CA HIS A 185 19.65 5.55 13.39
C HIS A 185 20.71 4.78 14.18
N THR A 186 20.42 4.54 15.46
CA THR A 186 21.20 3.68 16.36
C THR A 186 21.34 2.27 15.75
N PHE A 187 22.47 1.60 16.00
CA PHE A 187 22.73 0.19 15.67
C PHE A 187 21.54 -0.77 15.92
N ALA A 188 20.69 -0.45 16.91
CA ALA A 188 19.44 -1.16 17.20
C ALA A 188 18.46 -1.21 16.01
N PHE A 189 18.40 -0.18 15.17
CA PHE A 189 17.53 -0.13 14.00
C PHE A 189 17.98 -1.13 12.93
N HIS A 190 19.28 -1.18 12.63
CA HIS A 190 19.87 -2.17 11.71
C HIS A 190 19.59 -3.60 12.18
N ILE A 191 19.84 -3.91 13.46
CA ILE A 191 19.52 -5.24 14.02
C ILE A 191 18.03 -5.56 13.89
N THR A 192 17.16 -4.61 14.24
CA THR A 192 15.71 -4.82 14.16
C THR A 192 15.27 -5.08 12.72
N PHE A 193 15.80 -4.31 11.76
CA PHE A 193 15.48 -4.47 10.35
C PHE A 193 16.02 -5.78 9.77
N LEU A 194 17.24 -6.18 10.15
CA LEU A 194 17.83 -7.47 9.80
C LEU A 194 16.99 -8.63 10.33
N LEU A 195 16.62 -8.60 11.62
CA LEU A 195 15.78 -9.62 12.25
C LEU A 195 14.40 -9.70 11.60
N LEU A 196 13.78 -8.55 11.30
CA LEU A 196 12.49 -8.51 10.62
C LEU A 196 12.58 -9.07 9.20
N SER A 197 13.68 -8.77 8.49
CA SER A 197 13.93 -9.27 7.13
C SER A 197 14.18 -10.79 7.12
N LEU A 198 14.94 -11.30 8.09
CA LEU A 198 15.13 -12.74 8.29
C LEU A 198 13.81 -13.43 8.65
N LEU A 199 13.01 -12.81 9.52
CA LEU A 199 11.69 -13.32 9.91
C LEU A 199 10.72 -13.34 8.72
N ALA A 200 10.75 -12.31 7.87
CA ALA A 200 9.98 -12.31 6.62
C ALA A 200 10.45 -13.44 5.68
N MET A 201 11.76 -13.70 5.60
CA MET A 201 12.32 -14.81 4.81
C MET A 201 11.88 -16.17 5.35
N THR A 202 11.91 -16.40 6.67
CA THR A 202 11.51 -17.67 7.28
C THR A 202 10.01 -17.91 7.12
N LEU A 203 9.17 -16.90 7.35
CA LEU A 203 7.73 -16.95 7.08
C LEU A 203 7.44 -17.21 5.60
N GLY A 204 8.18 -16.56 4.69
CA GLY A 204 8.05 -16.76 3.25
C GLY A 204 8.39 -18.17 2.80
N GLY A 205 9.46 -18.74 3.37
CA GLY A 205 9.84 -20.13 3.16
C GLY A 205 8.80 -21.11 3.69
N TRP A 206 8.26 -20.85 4.88
CA TRP A 206 7.26 -21.73 5.49
C TRP A 206 5.91 -21.70 4.76
N LEU A 207 5.47 -20.52 4.34
CA LEU A 207 4.21 -20.34 3.61
C LEU A 207 4.33 -20.64 2.10
N ASN A 208 5.52 -21.04 1.62
CA ASN A 208 5.84 -21.22 0.20
C ASN A 208 5.50 -20.00 -0.67
N VAL A 209 5.56 -18.79 -0.10
CA VAL A 209 5.27 -17.55 -0.81
C VAL A 209 6.58 -16.87 -1.18
N ARG A 210 7.01 -17.08 -2.44
CA ARG A 210 8.26 -16.54 -3.01
C ARG A 210 8.43 -15.03 -2.81
N ILE A 211 7.32 -14.28 -2.74
CA ILE A 211 7.30 -12.83 -2.56
C ILE A 211 7.95 -12.39 -1.23
N TYR A 212 7.73 -13.14 -0.15
CA TYR A 212 8.25 -12.84 1.19
C TYR A 212 9.73 -13.21 1.30
N LEU A 213 10.15 -14.29 0.63
CA LEU A 213 11.56 -14.67 0.51
C LEU A 213 12.38 -13.59 -0.21
N LEU A 214 11.90 -13.09 -1.36
CA LEU A 214 12.58 -12.03 -2.11
C LEU A 214 12.61 -10.71 -1.33
N LEU A 215 11.50 -10.35 -0.68
CA LEU A 215 11.43 -9.13 0.13
C LEU A 215 12.39 -9.20 1.33
N GLY A 216 12.42 -10.32 2.06
CA GLY A 216 13.33 -10.53 3.17
C GLY A 216 14.80 -10.54 2.75
N PHE A 217 15.14 -11.23 1.66
CA PHE A 217 16.50 -11.22 1.11
C PHE A 217 16.93 -9.81 0.67
N GLY A 218 16.03 -9.09 0.01
CA GLY A 218 16.26 -7.70 -0.39
C GLY A 218 16.50 -6.78 0.80
N GLY A 219 15.72 -6.93 1.88
CA GLY A 219 15.92 -6.22 3.14
C GLY A 219 17.29 -6.48 3.76
N VAL A 220 17.71 -7.75 3.85
CA VAL A 220 19.05 -8.12 4.34
C VAL A 220 20.15 -7.48 3.50
N LEU A 221 20.04 -7.52 2.17
CA LEU A 221 21.07 -7.00 1.27
C LEU A 221 21.19 -5.47 1.39
N VAL A 222 20.06 -4.76 1.47
CA VAL A 222 20.03 -3.32 1.73
C VAL A 222 20.67 -2.98 3.07
N ASP A 223 20.38 -3.75 4.12
CA ASP A 223 20.93 -3.51 5.46
C ASP A 223 22.46 -3.69 5.49
N LEU A 224 22.95 -4.77 4.89
CA LEU A 224 24.39 -5.02 4.74
C LEU A 224 25.10 -3.91 3.96
N VAL A 225 24.49 -3.43 2.87
CA VAL A 225 25.04 -2.33 2.07
C VAL A 225 25.08 -1.03 2.88
N ALA A 226 24.04 -0.72 3.65
CA ALA A 226 24.03 0.50 4.45
C ALA A 226 25.01 0.44 5.63
N ILE A 227 25.13 -0.70 6.31
CA ILE A 227 26.17 -0.90 7.34
C ILE A 227 27.56 -0.70 6.72
N GLY A 228 27.80 -1.29 5.54
CA GLY A 228 29.05 -1.12 4.81
C GLY A 228 29.32 0.34 4.42
N TYR A 229 28.29 1.06 3.96
CA TYR A 229 28.37 2.47 3.61
C TYR A 229 28.65 3.36 4.83
N GLN A 230 27.97 3.14 5.95
CA GLN A 230 28.26 3.87 7.19
C GLN A 230 29.65 3.55 7.74
N ALA A 231 30.08 2.29 7.71
CA ALA A 231 31.43 1.90 8.09
C ALA A 231 32.49 2.58 7.20
N PHE A 232 32.21 2.67 5.90
CA PHE A 232 33.05 3.41 4.95
C PHE A 232 33.12 4.90 5.32
N LEU A 233 32.01 5.55 5.64
CA LEU A 233 32.00 6.97 6.02
C LEU A 233 32.77 7.28 7.32
N HIS A 234 32.87 6.32 8.24
CA HIS A 234 33.60 6.48 9.51
C HIS A 234 35.06 6.00 9.45
N MET A 235 35.52 5.44 8.33
CA MET A 235 36.92 5.04 8.13
C MET A 235 37.84 6.24 7.92
N ASP A 236 39.13 6.05 8.22
CA ASP A 236 40.16 7.05 7.97
C ASP A 236 40.18 7.49 6.51
N ARG A 237 40.32 8.80 6.30
CA ARG A 237 40.25 9.46 4.98
C ARG A 237 41.22 8.86 3.95
N SER A 238 42.38 8.38 4.39
CA SER A 238 43.38 7.69 3.54
C SER A 238 42.85 6.35 2.99
N PHE A 239 42.16 5.59 3.85
CA PHE A 239 41.57 4.31 3.50
C PHE A 239 40.32 4.50 2.61
N GLN A 240 39.51 5.53 2.90
CA GLN A 240 38.38 5.92 2.05
C GLN A 240 38.83 6.27 0.62
N MET A 241 39.88 7.08 0.47
CA MET A 241 40.41 7.46 -0.85
C MET A 241 40.93 6.25 -1.62
N THR A 242 41.62 5.33 -0.94
CA THR A 242 42.15 4.11 -1.57
C THR A 242 41.04 3.18 -2.06
N LEU A 243 40.02 2.94 -1.21
CA LEU A 243 38.87 2.10 -1.57
C LEU A 243 38.03 2.75 -2.68
N THR A 244 37.85 4.07 -2.65
CA THR A 244 37.14 4.81 -3.71
C THR A 244 37.90 4.73 -5.03
N GLY A 245 39.23 4.94 -5.01
CA GLY A 245 40.07 4.81 -6.20
C GLY A 245 40.02 3.40 -6.80
N LEU A 246 40.09 2.37 -5.95
CA LEU A 246 39.94 0.98 -6.37
C LEU A 246 38.55 0.70 -6.95
N ALA A 247 37.48 1.17 -6.31
CA ALA A 247 36.12 0.98 -6.76
C ALA A 247 35.87 1.66 -8.12
N VAL A 248 36.36 2.89 -8.32
CA VAL A 248 36.28 3.61 -9.60
C VAL A 248 37.07 2.87 -10.67
N LEU A 249 38.25 2.35 -10.34
CA LEU A 249 39.08 1.61 -11.29
C LEU A 249 38.44 0.27 -11.69
N LEU A 250 37.85 -0.46 -10.75
CA LEU A 250 37.08 -1.68 -11.00
C LEU A 250 35.81 -1.40 -11.79
N LEU A 251 35.07 -0.33 -11.48
CA LEU A 251 33.89 0.10 -12.24
C LEU A 251 34.28 0.50 -13.66
N GLY A 252 35.36 1.27 -13.84
CA GLY A 252 35.89 1.64 -15.15
C GLY A 252 36.30 0.42 -15.96
N ALA A 253 37.02 -0.51 -15.34
CA ALA A 253 37.39 -1.79 -15.96
C ALA A 253 36.15 -2.60 -16.33
N ALA A 254 35.17 -2.74 -15.43
CA ALA A 254 33.92 -3.45 -15.68
C ALA A 254 33.08 -2.79 -16.78
N PHE A 255 33.08 -1.46 -16.88
CA PHE A 255 32.35 -0.72 -17.91
C PHE A 255 32.99 -0.90 -19.29
N VAL A 256 34.33 -0.82 -19.35
CA VAL A 256 35.09 -1.06 -20.59
C VAL A 256 34.96 -2.52 -21.03
N PHE A 257 35.22 -3.48 -20.13
CA PHE A 257 35.05 -4.90 -20.43
C PHE A 257 33.60 -5.23 -20.76
N GLY A 258 32.63 -4.67 -20.03
CA GLY A 258 31.21 -4.86 -20.27
C GLY A 258 30.78 -4.33 -21.63
N SER A 259 31.26 -3.15 -22.03
CA SER A 259 31.00 -2.55 -23.35
C SER A 259 31.62 -3.38 -24.49
N VAL A 260 32.86 -3.81 -24.33
CA VAL A 260 33.55 -4.68 -25.30
C VAL A 260 32.84 -6.04 -25.39
N TYR A 261 32.49 -6.62 -24.25
CA TYR A 261 31.79 -7.90 -24.18
C TYR A 261 30.38 -7.80 -24.77
N PHE A 262 29.66 -6.71 -24.49
CA PHE A 262 28.34 -6.44 -25.05
C PHE A 262 28.38 -6.27 -26.57
N LYS A 263 29.36 -5.53 -27.10
CA LYS A 263 29.55 -5.42 -28.56
C LYS A 263 29.92 -6.77 -29.21
N THR A 264 30.71 -7.59 -28.53
CA THR A 264 31.19 -8.87 -29.07
C THR A 264 30.13 -9.96 -29.02
N HIS A 265 29.30 -9.98 -27.97
CA HIS A 265 28.29 -11.01 -27.72
C HIS A 265 26.86 -10.44 -27.79
N HIS A 266 26.66 -9.37 -28.57
CA HIS A 266 25.39 -8.63 -28.64
C HIS A 266 24.20 -9.57 -28.85
N ALA A 267 24.26 -10.44 -29.87
CA ALA A 267 23.20 -11.39 -30.18
C ALA A 267 22.93 -12.39 -29.03
N ALA A 268 23.97 -12.90 -28.39
CA ALA A 268 23.83 -13.85 -27.27
C ALA A 268 23.33 -13.17 -25.98
N LEU A 269 23.66 -11.89 -25.77
CA LEU A 269 23.20 -11.11 -24.63
C LEU A 269 21.77 -10.59 -24.83
N THR A 270 21.38 -10.22 -26.05
CA THR A 270 19.97 -9.92 -26.37
C THR A 270 19.12 -11.17 -26.27
N ASP A 271 19.58 -12.32 -26.76
CA ASP A 271 18.86 -13.59 -26.57
C ASP A 271 18.76 -13.99 -25.09
N LYS A 272 19.83 -13.77 -24.30
CA LYS A 272 19.78 -13.98 -22.85
C LYS A 272 18.85 -12.98 -22.16
N ALA A 273 18.87 -11.71 -22.53
CA ALA A 273 17.97 -10.70 -21.98
C ALA A 273 16.51 -11.01 -22.33
N ASP A 274 16.24 -11.51 -23.55
CA ASP A 274 14.92 -11.95 -23.97
C ASP A 274 14.52 -13.29 -23.34
N SER A 275 15.47 -14.18 -23.03
CA SER A 275 15.21 -15.39 -22.23
C SER A 275 14.89 -15.03 -20.77
N TRP A 276 15.55 -14.00 -20.23
CA TRP A 276 15.26 -13.46 -18.91
C TRP A 276 13.90 -12.77 -18.90
N LYS A 277 13.57 -11.95 -19.91
CA LYS A 277 12.21 -11.39 -20.08
C LYS A 277 11.16 -12.50 -20.17
N ARG A 278 11.44 -13.59 -20.88
CA ARG A 278 10.56 -14.78 -20.94
C ARG A 278 10.41 -15.44 -19.58
N ARG A 279 11.50 -15.67 -18.84
CA ARG A 279 11.47 -16.18 -17.45
C ARG A 279 10.69 -15.27 -16.49
N PHE A 280 10.80 -13.96 -16.65
CA PHE A 280 10.02 -12.98 -15.91
C PHE A 280 8.56 -12.90 -16.39
N ARG A 281 8.23 -13.36 -17.60
CA ARG A 281 6.85 -13.48 -18.09
C ARG A 281 6.16 -14.72 -17.53
N ASP A 282 6.90 -15.81 -17.38
CA ASP A 282 6.43 -17.12 -16.90
C ASP A 282 6.49 -17.25 -15.37
N TRP A 283 6.45 -16.13 -14.62
CA TRP A 283 6.62 -16.12 -13.15
C TRP A 283 5.37 -16.55 -12.38
N GLU A 284 4.47 -17.27 -13.04
CA GLU A 284 3.31 -17.95 -12.47
C GLU A 284 3.54 -19.45 -12.35
#